data_AF-A0A7W5ANN5-F1
#
_entry.id   AF-A0A7W5ANN5-F1
#
_cell.length_a   1.000
_cell.length_b   1.000
_cell.length_c   1.000
_cell.angle_alpha   90.00
_cell.angle_beta   90.00
_cell.angle_gamma   90.00
#
_symmetry.space_group_name_H-M   'P 1'
#
loop_
_entity.id
_entity.type
_entity.pdbx_description
1 polymer ?
#
loop_
_entity_poly.entity_id
_entity_poly.type
_entity_poly.pdbx_seq_one_letter_code
_entity_poly.pdbx_strand_id
1 'polypeptide(L)' 'FYGNLTQSQIADQIGISQMHVSRLLTKALTKLRGQLAPDAI' A
#
# COMPACT_ATOMS: atom_id res chain seq x y z
N PHE A 1 0.53 -4.87 8.00
CA PHE A 1 0.25 -5.40 6.66
C PHE A 1 0.52 -6.91 6.68
N TYR A 2 -0.16 -7.69 5.84
CA TYR A 2 -0.13 -9.17 5.81
C TYR A 2 1.27 -9.77 6.05
N GLY A 3 1.38 -10.84 6.83
CA GLY A 3 2.66 -11.49 7.14
C GLY A 3 3.55 -10.77 8.17
N ASN A 4 3.07 -9.67 8.78
CA ASN A 4 3.80 -8.87 9.78
C ASN A 4 5.16 -8.33 9.30
N LEU A 5 5.33 -8.23 7.98
CA LEU A 5 6.54 -7.72 7.35
C LEU A 5 6.56 -6.19 7.34
N THR A 6 7.74 -5.63 7.56
CA THR A 6 8.03 -4.20 7.32
C THR A 6 8.10 -3.90 5.83
N GLN A 7 7.95 -2.63 5.43
CA GLN A 7 8.03 -2.26 4.02
C GLN A 7 9.40 -2.53 3.39
N SER A 8 10.48 -2.43 4.17
CA SER A 8 11.83 -2.78 3.72
C SER A 8 11.96 -4.29 3.45
N GLN A 9 11.42 -5.14 4.34
CA GLN A 9 11.40 -6.59 4.12
C GLN A 9 10.55 -6.99 2.90
N ILE A 10 9.44 -6.30 2.65
CA ILE A 10 8.62 -6.50 1.45
C ILE A 10 9.41 -6.09 0.19
N ALA A 11 10.14 -4.96 0.26
CA ALA A 11 10.99 -4.47 -0.81
C ALA A 11 12.09 -5.49 -1.17
N ASP A 12 12.76 -6.05 -0.16
CA ASP A 12 13.80 -7.06 -0.34
C ASP A 12 13.26 -8.33 -0.99
N GLN A 13 12.06 -8.78 -0.60
CA GLN A 13 11.45 -10.01 -1.12
C GLN A 13 11.00 -9.89 -2.59
N ILE A 14 10.58 -8.70 -3.02
CA ILE A 14 10.02 -8.46 -4.36
C ILE A 14 11.07 -7.84 -5.31
N GLY A 15 12.20 -7.37 -4.78
CA GLY A 15 13.28 -6.78 -5.58
C GLY A 15 13.00 -5.34 -6.02
N ILE A 16 12.29 -4.56 -5.21
CA ILE A 16 12.01 -3.14 -5.46
C ILE A 16 12.40 -2.28 -4.26
N SER A 17 12.56 -0.97 -4.43
CA SER A 17 12.88 -0.09 -3.28
C SER A 17 11.71 0.05 -2.31
N GLN A 18 12.00 0.30 -1.03
CA GLN A 18 10.98 0.59 -0.01
C GLN A 18 10.12 1.79 -0.40
N MET A 19 10.70 2.80 -1.07
CA MET A 19 9.95 3.93 -1.62
C MET A 19 8.91 3.48 -2.65
N HIS A 20 9.24 2.51 -3.50
CA HIS A 20 8.29 1.94 -4.46
C HIS A 20 7.16 1.19 -3.72
N VAL A 21 7.48 0.38 -2.70
CA VAL A 21 6.48 -0.27 -1.84
C VAL A 21 5.53 0.76 -1.22
N SER A 22 6.07 1.83 -0.65
CA SER A 22 5.28 2.92 -0.05
C SER A 22 4.30 3.55 -1.05
N ARG A 23 4.75 3.81 -2.28
CA ARG A 23 3.90 4.36 -3.36
C ARG A 23 2.76 3.41 -3.72
N LEU A 24 3.04 2.10 -3.83
CA LEU A 24 2.01 1.09 -4.12
C LEU A 24 0.97 0.98 -3.00
N LEU A 25 1.41 0.94 -1.75
CA LEU A 25 0.52 0.91 -0.58
C LEU A 25 -0.35 2.16 -0.51
N THR A 26 0.24 3.33 -0.72
CA THR A 26 -0.49 4.60 -0.75
C THR A 26 -1.56 4.57 -1.84
N LYS A 27 -1.21 4.19 -3.07
CA LYS A 27 -2.15 4.08 -4.19
C LYS A 27 -3.31 3.12 -3.89
N ALA A 28 -3.01 1.95 -3.31
CA ALA A 28 -4.02 0.97 -2.94
C ALA A 28 -4.97 1.51 -1.86
N LEU A 29 -4.43 2.14 -0.80
CA LEU A 29 -5.22 2.74 0.27
C LEU A 29 -6.07 3.92 -0.23
N THR A 30 -5.55 4.77 -1.11
CA THR A 30 -6.33 5.85 -1.73
C THR A 30 -7.51 5.29 -2.51
N LYS A 31 -7.31 4.23 -3.30
CA LYS A 31 -8.39 3.57 -4.05
C LYS A 31 -9.44 2.99 -3.11
N LEU A 32 -9.02 2.27 -2.07
CA LEU A 32 -9.94 1.69 -1.09
C LEU A 32 -10.72 2.77 -0.33
N ARG A 33 -10.05 3.85 0.08
CA ARG A 33 -10.72 5.00 0.71
C ARG A 33 -11.75 5.66 -0.21
N GLY A 34 -11.45 5.78 -1.50
CA GLY A 34 -12.40 6.31 -2.48
C GLY A 34 -13.62 5.40 -2.68
N GLN A 35 -13.47 4.08 -2.56
CA GLN A 35 -14.57 3.12 -2.66
C GLN A 35 -15.40 3.01 -1.37
N LEU A 36 -14.78 3.30 -0.23
CA LEU A 36 -15.42 3.27 1.10
C LEU A 36 -15.97 4.62 1.53
N ALA A 37 -15.64 5.70 0.82
CA ALA A 37 -16.28 6.98 1.03
C ALA A 37 -17.77 6.79 0.69
N PRO A 38 -18.69 7.00 1.65
CA PRO A 38 -20.11 6.97 1.34
C PRO A 38 -20.36 8.01 0.26
N ASP A 39 -21.24 7.70 -0.70
CA ASP A 39 -21.61 8.60 -1.79
C ASP A 39 -21.66 10.02 -1.26
N ALA A 40 -20.76 10.87 -1.76
CA ALA A 40 -20.79 12.29 -1.47
C ALA A 40 -22.05 12.83 -2.15
N ILE A 41 -23.16 12.80 -1.40
CA ILE A 41 -24.41 13.50 -1.69
C ILE A 41 -24.22 14.96 -1.32
#